data_AF-A0A094D491-F1
#
_entry.id   AF-A0A094D491-F1
#
_cell.length_a   1.000
_cell.length_b   1.000
_cell.length_c   1.000
_cell.angle_alpha   90.00
_cell.angle_beta   90.00
_cell.angle_gamma   90.00
#
_symmetry.space_group_name_H-M   'P 1'
#
loop_
_entity.id
_entity.type
_entity.pdbx_description
1 polymer ?
#
loop_
_entity_poly.entity_id
_entity_poly.type
_entity_poly.pdbx_seq_one_letter_code
_entity_poly.pdbx_strand_id
1 'polypeptide(L)'
;MCRLSWVISDGESGNQTGPISEDVYVVATIDCGLPWPQIRRVKHLLGVLGSCPQSTMSHQLLEPFLVHIRIDGFEVPTALLVILLQTFIYSAICSSVALVYFELMYLATRSLYFRGFLKRYAPLDSTRHISIVFWSLMSAFLLPIFTALTCQSGTQRSFAFNPISCCAHTLLYMAIHDVLFFYMHFAMHKFHSLHLVYKYVHAMHHDAVHLMNAYAIGYADFGDDFLTIGVPWAIWTLIAGSNWWNWMLPFSFMLSATYIGHSGYRSASPWFTLFNPLFLPIMLLVGKQALSPADHQVHHTYRRYNFGLFLRLLDKWHKTYRKSDKIAYDVHYWKEWVQVKENRDSLANNKCDEGIKFEELAI
;
A
#
# COMPACT_ATOMS: atom_id res chain seq x y z
N MET A 1 -19.88 25.30 -25.27
CA MET A 1 -18.57 25.79 -25.75
C MET A 1 -18.03 26.75 -24.69
N CYS A 2 -16.99 26.36 -23.97
CA CYS A 2 -16.36 27.22 -22.96
C CYS A 2 -15.41 28.20 -23.67
N ARG A 3 -15.57 29.50 -23.44
CA ARG A 3 -14.61 30.52 -23.90
C ARG A 3 -13.64 30.81 -22.76
N LEU A 4 -12.35 30.65 -23.03
CA LEU A 4 -11.30 31.20 -22.20
C LEU A 4 -11.07 32.64 -22.68
N SER A 5 -11.19 33.61 -21.78
CA SER A 5 -10.86 35.01 -22.05
C SER A 5 -9.85 35.48 -21.02
N TRP A 6 -8.81 36.16 -21.52
CA TRP A 6 -7.76 36.75 -20.70
C TRP A 6 -8.06 38.24 -20.56
N VAL A 7 -8.13 38.74 -19.34
CA VAL A 7 -8.20 40.18 -19.06
C VAL A 7 -6.91 40.53 -18.35
N ILE A 8 -6.03 41.27 -19.04
CA ILE A 8 -4.88 41.93 -18.44
C ILE A 8 -5.40 43.29 -17.98
N SER A 9 -5.38 43.52 -16.67
CA SER A 9 -5.79 44.80 -16.09
C SER A 9 -4.54 45.55 -15.68
N ASP A 10 -4.16 46.54 -16.48
CA ASP A 10 -3.17 47.54 -16.05
C ASP A 10 -3.85 48.46 -15.03
N GLY A 11 -3.38 48.38 -13.79
CA GLY A 11 -3.86 49.25 -12.72
C GLY A 11 -3.25 50.63 -12.84
N GLU A 12 -3.91 51.55 -13.55
CA GLU A 12 -3.64 52.99 -13.38
C GLU A 12 -4.88 53.76 -12.93
N SER A 13 -4.78 54.41 -11.77
CA SER A 13 -4.91 55.88 -11.69
C SER A 13 -4.78 56.36 -10.24
N GLY A 14 -3.74 57.15 -9.98
CA GLY A 14 -3.57 57.87 -8.73
C GLY A 14 -2.17 58.45 -8.62
N ASN A 15 -2.00 59.69 -9.11
CA ASN A 15 -0.81 60.53 -8.98
C ASN A 15 -0.11 60.37 -7.62
N GLN A 16 0.93 59.53 -7.56
CA GLN A 16 1.97 59.59 -6.53
C GLN A 16 3.29 59.17 -7.17
N THR A 17 4.23 60.11 -7.17
CA THR A 17 5.64 59.89 -7.49
C THR A 17 6.25 58.97 -6.43
N GLY A 18 6.32 57.68 -6.72
CA GLY A 18 7.03 56.66 -5.96
C GLY A 18 7.48 55.54 -6.91
N PRO A 19 8.45 54.70 -6.53
CA PRO A 19 9.03 53.71 -7.42
C PRO A 19 7.97 52.69 -7.86
N ILE A 20 7.89 52.47 -9.17
CA ILE A 20 6.93 51.59 -9.83
C ILE A 20 7.23 50.14 -9.43
N SER A 21 6.28 49.51 -8.74
CA SER A 21 6.21 48.06 -8.54
C SER A 21 5.23 47.52 -9.56
N GLU A 22 5.73 46.92 -10.65
CA GLU A 22 4.91 46.26 -11.66
C GLU A 22 4.41 44.91 -11.11
N ASP A 23 3.29 44.91 -10.38
CA ASP A 23 2.56 43.68 -10.10
C ASP A 23 1.51 43.46 -11.19
N VAL A 24 1.82 42.60 -12.16
CA VAL A 24 0.88 42.14 -13.18
C VAL A 24 0.06 40.98 -12.61
N TYR A 25 -1.25 41.17 -12.48
CA TYR A 25 -2.17 40.11 -12.04
C TYR A 25 -2.89 39.49 -13.23
N VAL A 26 -2.76 38.17 -13.41
CA VAL A 26 -3.52 37.41 -14.40
C VAL A 26 -4.73 36.78 -13.71
N VAL A 27 -5.92 37.24 -14.06
CA VAL A 27 -7.18 36.65 -13.58
C VAL A 27 -7.77 35.80 -14.70
N ALA A 28 -7.83 34.49 -14.50
CA ALA A 28 -8.54 33.57 -15.40
C ALA A 28 -9.97 33.36 -14.89
N THR A 29 -10.96 33.79 -15.67
CA THR A 29 -12.38 33.50 -15.42
C THR A 29 -12.88 32.46 -16.42
N ILE A 30 -13.49 31.39 -15.92
CA ILE A 30 -14.17 30.37 -16.72
C ILE A 30 -15.67 30.63 -16.60
N ASP A 31 -16.29 31.05 -17.70
CA ASP A 31 -17.73 31.35 -17.75
C ASP A 31 -18.50 30.07 -18.12
N CYS A 32 -18.99 29.38 -17.10
CA CYS A 32 -19.94 28.27 -17.25
C CYS A 32 -21.30 28.79 -16.84
N GLY A 33 -22.27 28.83 -17.76
CA GLY A 33 -23.60 29.46 -17.61
C GLY A 33 -24.52 28.87 -16.54
N LEU A 34 -24.09 28.89 -15.27
CA LEU A 34 -24.84 28.58 -14.07
C LEU A 34 -24.78 29.79 -13.13
N PRO A 35 -25.82 30.02 -12.29
CA PRO A 35 -25.85 31.16 -11.39
C PRO A 35 -24.71 31.07 -10.36
N TRP A 36 -23.85 32.09 -10.37
CA TRP A 36 -22.63 32.19 -9.57
C TRP A 36 -22.87 32.22 -8.05
N PRO A 37 -21.98 31.61 -7.23
CA PRO A 37 -21.80 31.97 -5.83
C PRO A 37 -20.97 33.26 -5.70
N GLN A 38 -21.33 34.11 -4.74
CA GLN A 38 -20.62 35.37 -4.48
C GLN A 38 -19.21 35.12 -3.90
N ILE A 39 -18.19 35.67 -4.56
CA ILE A 39 -16.83 35.80 -4.04
C ILE A 39 -16.78 37.06 -3.16
N ARG A 40 -16.60 36.91 -1.84
CA ARG A 40 -16.29 38.05 -0.95
C ARG A 40 -14.78 38.13 -0.73
N ARG A 41 -14.19 39.30 -0.98
CA ARG A 41 -12.83 39.64 -0.53
C ARG A 41 -12.80 39.73 0.99
N VAL A 42 -11.97 38.93 1.65
CA VAL A 42 -11.61 39.13 3.06
C VAL A 42 -10.41 40.07 3.10
N LYS A 43 -10.59 41.26 3.71
CA LYS A 43 -9.48 42.18 4.03
C LYS A 43 -8.81 41.73 5.33
N HIS A 44 -7.50 41.57 5.29
CA HIS A 44 -6.66 41.25 6.45
C HIS A 44 -6.77 42.31 7.56
N LEU A 45 -6.88 41.83 8.80
CA LEU A 45 -6.56 42.57 10.02
C LEU A 45 -5.25 41.97 10.57
N LEU A 46 -4.13 42.66 10.39
CA LEU A 46 -2.87 42.33 11.07
C LEU A 46 -2.63 43.39 12.15
N GLY A 47 -2.90 42.98 13.40
CA GLY A 47 -2.56 43.71 14.61
C GLY A 47 -1.12 43.43 15.03
N VAL A 48 -0.44 44.52 15.38
CA VAL A 48 0.93 44.66 15.87
C VAL A 48 1.21 43.80 17.11
N LEU A 49 2.25 42.96 17.10
CA LEU A 49 3.02 42.59 18.29
C LEU A 49 4.47 42.16 17.94
N GLY A 50 5.44 42.84 18.57
CA GLY A 50 6.63 42.21 19.17
C GLY A 50 7.78 41.79 18.24
N SER A 51 8.82 42.62 18.20
CA SER A 51 10.14 42.31 17.65
C SER A 51 10.87 41.20 18.43
N CYS A 52 11.24 40.13 17.73
CA CYS A 52 12.20 39.11 18.17
C CYS A 52 13.15 38.80 16.98
N PRO A 53 14.46 38.53 17.20
CA PRO A 53 15.47 38.67 16.16
C PRO A 53 15.45 37.53 15.13
N GLN A 54 15.75 37.94 13.90
CA GLN A 54 15.67 37.21 12.65
C GLN A 54 16.52 35.92 12.63
N SER A 55 15.85 34.77 12.56
CA SER A 55 16.33 33.66 11.73
C SER A 55 15.70 33.81 10.35
N THR A 56 16.52 34.03 9.33
CA THR A 56 16.10 34.13 7.92
C THR A 56 15.54 32.80 7.42
N MET A 57 14.29 32.50 7.74
CA MET A 57 13.44 31.67 6.89
C MET A 57 12.79 32.58 5.85
N SER A 58 12.98 32.27 4.58
CA SER A 58 12.36 32.95 3.45
C SER A 58 10.84 32.84 3.55
N HIS A 59 10.19 33.88 4.07
CA HIS A 59 8.73 34.05 4.09
C HIS A 59 8.10 34.25 2.70
N GLN A 60 8.89 34.24 1.62
CA GLN A 60 8.45 34.61 0.26
C GLN A 60 7.74 33.50 -0.55
N LEU A 61 7.46 32.31 0.00
CA LEU A 61 6.88 31.20 -0.78
C LEU A 61 5.45 30.78 -0.41
N LEU A 62 4.79 31.43 0.56
CA LEU A 62 3.47 30.99 1.03
C LEU A 62 2.31 31.98 0.84
N GLU A 63 2.56 33.22 0.41
CA GLU A 63 1.48 34.21 0.28
C GLU A 63 0.54 34.09 -0.95
N PRO A 64 0.87 33.47 -2.11
CA PRO A 64 -0.07 33.47 -3.23
C PRO A 64 -1.15 32.37 -3.21
N PHE A 65 -1.23 31.51 -2.18
CA PHE A 65 -2.11 30.32 -2.21
C PHE A 65 -3.33 30.34 -1.26
N LEU A 66 -3.70 31.49 -0.71
CA LEU A 66 -4.94 31.66 0.07
C LEU A 66 -6.15 31.93 -0.82
N VAL A 67 -6.27 31.24 -1.95
CA VAL A 67 -7.55 31.15 -2.67
C VAL A 67 -8.35 30.04 -1.98
N HIS A 68 -9.41 30.41 -1.27
CA HIS A 68 -10.35 29.45 -0.72
C HIS A 68 -11.41 29.14 -1.78
N ILE A 69 -11.56 27.85 -2.12
CA ILE A 69 -12.67 27.40 -2.96
C ILE A 69 -13.79 26.99 -2.03
N ARG A 70 -14.99 27.57 -2.23
CA ARG A 70 -16.19 27.19 -1.50
C ARG A 70 -16.88 26.04 -2.20
N ILE A 71 -16.87 24.85 -1.58
CA ILE A 71 -17.62 23.67 -2.04
C ILE A 71 -18.68 23.39 -0.97
N ASP A 72 -19.96 23.50 -1.32
CA ASP A 72 -21.09 23.21 -0.43
C ASP A 72 -21.02 23.91 0.96
N GLY A 73 -20.45 25.12 1.00
CA GLY A 73 -20.32 25.92 2.23
C GLY A 73 -19.02 25.70 3.01
N PHE A 74 -18.14 24.77 2.60
CA PHE A 74 -16.82 24.57 3.18
C PHE A 74 -15.75 25.34 2.39
N GLU A 75 -14.89 26.07 3.11
CA GLU A 75 -13.75 26.79 2.52
C GLU A 75 -12.52 25.88 2.53
N VAL A 76 -12.21 25.27 1.38
CA VAL A 76 -11.02 24.43 1.23
C VAL A 76 -9.89 25.29 0.67
N PRO A 77 -8.72 25.36 1.34
CA PRO A 77 -7.55 26.03 0.77
C PRO A 77 -7.18 25.37 -0.56
N THR A 78 -6.99 26.16 -1.62
CA THR A 78 -6.63 25.63 -2.96
C THR A 78 -5.36 24.78 -2.88
N ALA A 79 -4.40 25.14 -2.02
CA ALA A 79 -3.21 24.35 -1.76
C ALA A 79 -3.51 22.92 -1.28
N LEU A 80 -4.48 22.75 -0.38
CA LEU A 80 -4.88 21.41 0.09
C LEU A 80 -5.52 20.60 -1.03
N LEU A 81 -6.38 21.21 -1.85
CA LEU A 81 -7.00 20.53 -2.99
C LEU A 81 -5.94 20.07 -4.01
N VAL A 82 -4.95 20.92 -4.30
CA VAL A 82 -3.83 20.57 -5.18
C VAL A 82 -3.03 19.39 -4.61
N ILE A 83 -2.72 19.41 -3.32
CA ILE A 83 -1.99 18.31 -2.66
C ILE A 83 -2.80 17.01 -2.71
N LEU A 84 -4.10 17.05 -2.45
CA LEU A 84 -4.97 15.87 -2.52
C LEU A 84 -5.05 15.30 -3.94
N LEU A 85 -5.17 16.16 -4.96
CA LEU A 85 -5.17 15.74 -6.35
C LEU A 85 -3.83 15.12 -6.77
N GLN A 86 -2.72 15.77 -6.41
CA GLN A 86 -1.38 15.21 -6.64
C GLN A 86 -1.19 13.87 -5.93
N THR A 87 -1.68 13.76 -4.70
CA THR A 87 -1.64 12.51 -3.93
C THR A 87 -2.36 11.39 -4.68
N PHE A 88 -3.57 11.65 -5.17
CA PHE A 88 -4.35 10.67 -5.92
C PHE A 88 -3.64 10.24 -7.21
N ILE A 89 -3.15 11.20 -8.00
CA ILE A 89 -2.46 10.95 -9.27
C ILE A 89 -1.19 10.12 -9.05
N TYR A 90 -0.33 10.54 -8.12
CA TYR A 90 0.92 9.82 -7.84
C TYR A 90 0.67 8.45 -7.22
N SER A 91 -0.36 8.30 -6.38
CA SER A 91 -0.76 6.99 -5.85
C SER A 91 -1.20 6.05 -6.97
N ALA A 92 -1.96 6.52 -7.95
CA ALA A 92 -2.36 5.73 -9.10
C ALA A 92 -1.16 5.30 -9.97
N ILE A 93 -0.18 6.19 -10.17
CA ILE A 93 1.06 5.87 -10.89
C ILE A 93 1.87 4.81 -10.13
N CYS A 94 2.13 5.02 -8.83
CA CYS A 94 2.86 4.06 -8.00
C CYS A 94 2.16 2.70 -7.95
N SER A 95 0.83 2.68 -7.86
CA SER A 95 0.02 1.45 -7.90
C SER A 95 0.18 0.71 -9.22
N SER A 96 0.17 1.44 -10.34
CA SER A 96 0.38 0.86 -11.67
C SER A 96 1.76 0.22 -11.78
N VAL A 97 2.81 0.89 -11.29
CA VAL A 97 4.17 0.35 -11.29
C VAL A 97 4.28 -0.89 -10.39
N ALA A 98 3.73 -0.83 -9.18
CA ALA A 98 3.70 -1.94 -8.25
C ALA A 98 2.94 -3.16 -8.81
N LEU A 99 1.82 -2.92 -9.51
CA LEU A 99 1.03 -3.96 -10.16
C LEU A 99 1.79 -4.63 -11.31
N VAL A 100 2.50 -3.86 -12.14
CA VAL A 100 3.36 -4.43 -13.19
C VAL A 100 4.46 -5.29 -12.56
N TYR A 101 5.10 -4.82 -11.49
CA TYR A 101 6.09 -5.61 -10.76
C TYR A 101 5.49 -6.92 -10.20
N PHE A 102 4.30 -6.85 -9.59
CA PHE A 102 3.57 -8.00 -9.06
C PHE A 102 3.22 -9.03 -10.16
N GLU A 103 2.83 -8.54 -11.34
CA GLU A 103 2.55 -9.37 -12.51
C GLU A 103 3.80 -10.08 -13.04
N LEU A 104 4.92 -9.37 -13.12
CA LEU A 104 6.20 -9.97 -13.52
C LEU A 104 6.62 -11.05 -12.53
N MET A 105 6.43 -10.83 -11.23
CA MET A 105 6.65 -11.87 -10.21
C MET A 105 5.75 -13.08 -10.43
N TYR A 106 4.47 -12.87 -10.73
CA TYR A 106 3.54 -13.96 -11.03
C TYR A 106 3.97 -14.79 -12.22
N LEU A 107 4.24 -14.16 -13.36
CA LEU A 107 4.63 -14.86 -14.58
C LEU A 107 5.93 -15.65 -14.39
N ALA A 108 6.93 -15.03 -13.75
CA ALA A 108 8.21 -15.67 -13.51
C ALA A 108 8.11 -16.84 -12.50
N THR A 109 7.45 -16.65 -11.36
CA THR A 109 7.29 -17.72 -10.36
C THR A 109 6.42 -18.86 -10.88
N ARG A 110 5.36 -18.55 -11.65
CA ARG A 110 4.55 -19.56 -12.35
C ARG A 110 5.41 -20.39 -13.30
N SER A 111 6.24 -19.75 -14.11
CA SER A 111 7.17 -20.44 -15.03
C SER A 111 8.15 -21.35 -14.27
N LEU A 112 8.77 -20.84 -13.20
CA LEU A 112 9.69 -21.62 -12.36
C LEU A 112 8.99 -22.81 -11.69
N TYR A 113 7.74 -22.64 -11.23
CA TYR A 113 6.94 -23.70 -10.64
C TYR A 113 6.62 -24.81 -11.64
N PHE A 114 6.15 -24.47 -12.84
CA PHE A 114 5.87 -25.46 -13.88
C PHE A 114 7.12 -26.20 -14.37
N ARG A 115 8.30 -25.63 -14.19
CA ARG A 115 9.60 -26.27 -14.43
C ARG A 115 10.13 -27.08 -13.25
N GLY A 116 9.40 -27.16 -12.14
CA GLY A 116 9.79 -27.92 -10.95
C GLY A 116 10.80 -27.24 -10.03
N PHE A 117 11.14 -25.97 -10.26
CA PHE A 117 12.09 -25.23 -9.43
C PHE A 117 11.48 -24.70 -8.13
N LEU A 118 10.15 -24.52 -8.08
CA LEU A 118 9.42 -24.06 -6.91
C LEU A 118 8.47 -25.14 -6.40
N LYS A 119 8.19 -25.08 -5.11
CA LYS A 119 7.18 -25.90 -4.43
C LYS A 119 6.10 -25.02 -3.83
N ARG A 120 4.87 -25.53 -3.75
CA ARG A 120 3.71 -24.83 -3.18
C ARG A 120 3.00 -25.65 -2.11
N TYR A 121 2.38 -24.98 -1.16
CA TYR A 121 1.53 -25.56 -0.11
C TYR A 121 0.08 -25.81 -0.56
N ALA A 122 -0.31 -25.28 -1.72
CA ALA A 122 -1.61 -25.46 -2.35
C ALA A 122 -1.47 -25.47 -3.89
N PRO A 123 -2.43 -26.03 -4.64
CA PRO A 123 -2.46 -25.94 -6.10
C PRO A 123 -2.33 -24.49 -6.58
N LEU A 124 -1.78 -24.30 -7.78
CA LEU A 124 -1.67 -22.97 -8.39
C LEU A 124 -3.05 -22.52 -8.88
N ASP A 125 -3.59 -21.50 -8.24
CA ASP A 125 -4.77 -20.80 -8.70
C ASP A 125 -4.42 -19.88 -9.90
N SER A 126 -5.30 -19.86 -10.89
CA SER A 126 -5.18 -19.06 -12.11
C SER A 126 -6.01 -17.77 -12.06
N THR A 127 -6.88 -17.61 -11.05
CA THR A 127 -7.70 -16.42 -10.91
C THR A 127 -6.82 -15.18 -10.63
N ARG A 128 -7.11 -14.10 -11.36
CA ARG A 128 -6.35 -12.85 -11.32
C ARG A 128 -7.31 -11.68 -11.19
N HIS A 129 -7.40 -11.12 -9.99
CA HIS A 129 -8.25 -9.96 -9.69
C HIS A 129 -7.46 -8.65 -9.81
N ILE A 130 -6.93 -8.37 -11.00
CA ILE A 130 -5.98 -7.28 -11.25
C ILE A 130 -6.54 -5.91 -10.83
N SER A 131 -7.80 -5.63 -11.16
CA SER A 131 -8.46 -4.36 -10.78
C SER A 131 -8.57 -4.20 -9.28
N ILE A 132 -8.87 -5.28 -8.56
CA ILE A 132 -8.98 -5.28 -7.10
C ILE A 132 -7.60 -5.02 -6.48
N VAL A 133 -6.57 -5.72 -6.96
CA VAL A 133 -5.17 -5.49 -6.52
C VAL A 133 -4.72 -4.05 -6.81
N PHE A 134 -5.12 -3.46 -7.93
CA PHE A 134 -4.83 -2.06 -8.23
C PHE A 134 -5.40 -1.11 -7.16
N TRP A 135 -6.68 -1.27 -6.80
CA TRP A 135 -7.33 -0.42 -5.80
C TRP A 135 -6.77 -0.62 -4.39
N SER A 136 -6.42 -1.85 -4.04
CA SER A 136 -5.72 -2.22 -2.81
C SER A 136 -4.34 -1.53 -2.72
N LEU A 137 -3.52 -1.62 -3.77
CA LEU A 137 -2.24 -0.89 -3.84
C LEU A 137 -2.46 0.61 -3.76
N MET A 138 -3.49 1.12 -4.42
CA MET A 138 -3.80 2.54 -4.42
C MET A 138 -4.13 3.04 -3.02
N SER A 139 -4.90 2.30 -2.22
CA SER A 139 -5.18 2.66 -0.83
C SER A 139 -3.90 2.68 0.00
N ALA A 140 -3.02 1.69 -0.17
CA ALA A 140 -1.73 1.62 0.52
C ALA A 140 -0.80 2.79 0.18
N PHE A 141 -0.91 3.38 -1.01
CA PHE A 141 -0.07 4.51 -1.44
C PHE A 141 -0.59 5.90 -1.06
N LEU A 142 -1.89 6.06 -0.77
CA LEU A 142 -2.47 7.38 -0.50
C LEU A 142 -1.74 8.12 0.63
N LEU A 143 -1.59 7.47 1.79
CA LEU A 143 -0.98 8.10 2.96
C LEU A 143 0.52 8.39 2.77
N PRO A 144 1.39 7.45 2.34
CA PRO A 144 2.81 7.76 2.18
C PRO A 144 3.09 8.82 1.11
N ILE A 145 2.31 8.87 0.03
CA ILE A 145 2.44 9.92 -0.98
C ILE A 145 2.01 11.27 -0.41
N PHE A 146 0.89 11.32 0.32
CA PHE A 146 0.47 12.54 1.01
C PHE A 146 1.55 13.04 1.96
N THR A 147 2.14 12.15 2.76
CA THR A 147 3.25 12.48 3.67
C THR A 147 4.49 12.95 2.91
N ALA A 148 4.84 12.33 1.79
CA ALA A 148 5.99 12.75 0.98
C ALA A 148 5.81 14.17 0.41
N LEU A 149 4.60 14.50 -0.09
CA LEU A 149 4.28 15.81 -0.65
C LEU A 149 4.24 16.91 0.42
N THR A 150 3.74 16.60 1.61
CA THR A 150 3.54 17.58 2.70
C THR A 150 4.78 17.77 3.56
N CYS A 151 5.50 16.70 3.88
CA CYS A 151 6.60 16.72 4.85
C CYS A 151 7.99 16.67 4.21
N GLN A 152 8.10 16.31 2.93
CA GLN A 152 9.39 16.13 2.25
C GLN A 152 9.49 16.82 0.89
N SER A 153 8.58 17.76 0.61
CA SER A 153 8.71 18.63 -0.55
C SER A 153 10.05 19.38 -0.50
N GLY A 154 10.72 19.47 -1.66
CA GLY A 154 12.01 20.13 -1.77
C GLY A 154 13.23 19.32 -1.30
N THR A 155 13.06 18.10 -0.78
CA THR A 155 14.20 17.26 -0.41
C THR A 155 14.96 16.80 -1.65
N GLN A 156 16.20 17.27 -1.83
CA GLN A 156 17.09 16.75 -2.87
C GLN A 156 17.48 15.31 -2.54
N ARG A 157 17.24 14.39 -3.48
CA ARG A 157 17.47 12.96 -3.27
C ARG A 157 18.70 12.46 -4.00
N SER A 158 19.52 11.68 -3.29
CA SER A 158 20.72 11.04 -3.81
C SER A 158 20.44 9.61 -4.30
N PHE A 159 21.25 9.17 -5.27
CA PHE A 159 21.31 7.80 -5.77
C PHE A 159 22.58 7.06 -5.31
N ALA A 160 23.33 7.62 -4.35
CA ALA A 160 24.51 6.96 -3.80
C ALA A 160 24.13 5.60 -3.19
N PHE A 161 24.69 4.52 -3.75
CA PHE A 161 24.37 3.17 -3.31
C PHE A 161 25.33 2.71 -2.22
N ASN A 162 24.79 2.21 -1.10
CA ASN A 162 25.55 1.54 -0.06
C ASN A 162 24.80 0.29 0.38
N PRO A 163 25.31 -0.93 0.09
CA PRO A 163 24.57 -2.17 0.36
C PRO A 163 24.33 -2.42 1.86
N ILE A 164 25.26 -2.03 2.73
CA ILE A 164 25.11 -2.16 4.18
C ILE A 164 23.99 -1.25 4.66
N SER A 165 23.98 0.00 4.20
CA SER A 165 22.91 0.96 4.49
C SER A 165 21.56 0.42 3.99
N CYS A 166 21.50 -0.10 2.76
CA CYS A 166 20.27 -0.64 2.19
C CYS A 166 19.73 -1.81 3.02
N CYS A 167 20.57 -2.77 3.38
CA CYS A 167 20.19 -3.88 4.26
C CYS A 167 19.68 -3.38 5.63
N ALA A 168 20.40 -2.44 6.26
CA ALA A 168 20.01 -1.88 7.55
C ALA A 168 18.66 -1.15 7.48
N HIS A 169 18.43 -0.35 6.43
CA HIS A 169 17.17 0.34 6.23
C HIS A 169 16.02 -0.62 5.95
N THR A 170 16.24 -1.68 5.14
CA THR A 170 15.20 -2.70 4.94
C THR A 170 14.87 -3.45 6.23
N LEU A 171 15.86 -3.82 7.04
CA LEU A 171 15.62 -4.47 8.34
C LEU A 171 14.89 -3.53 9.31
N LEU A 172 15.24 -2.25 9.35
CA LEU A 172 14.55 -1.25 10.17
C LEU A 172 13.10 -1.08 9.73
N TYR A 173 12.87 -0.95 8.43
CA TYR A 173 11.52 -0.90 7.86
C TYR A 173 10.72 -2.16 8.23
N MET A 174 11.30 -3.36 8.06
CA MET A 174 10.66 -4.61 8.45
C MET A 174 10.29 -4.61 9.93
N ALA A 175 11.16 -4.14 10.82
CA ALA A 175 10.87 -4.08 12.25
C ALA A 175 9.72 -3.13 12.57
N ILE A 176 9.71 -1.92 11.99
CA ILE A 176 8.64 -0.93 12.16
C ILE A 176 7.31 -1.53 11.67
N HIS A 177 7.31 -2.08 10.47
CA HIS A 177 6.11 -2.63 9.84
C HIS A 177 5.61 -3.86 10.60
N ASP A 178 6.48 -4.80 10.97
CA ASP A 178 6.08 -6.02 11.69
C ASP A 178 5.47 -5.69 13.07
N VAL A 179 6.02 -4.71 13.79
CA VAL A 179 5.47 -4.25 15.08
C VAL A 179 4.09 -3.62 14.89
N LEU A 180 3.96 -2.67 13.96
CA LEU A 180 2.69 -2.00 13.71
C LEU A 180 1.64 -3.00 13.24
N PHE A 181 1.99 -3.82 12.24
CA PHE A 181 1.12 -4.84 11.68
C PHE A 181 0.66 -5.80 12.78
N PHE A 182 1.59 -6.37 13.56
CA PHE A 182 1.23 -7.31 14.62
C PHE A 182 0.23 -6.73 15.61
N TYR A 183 0.47 -5.52 16.13
CA TYR A 183 -0.44 -4.96 17.15
C TYR A 183 -1.79 -4.56 16.57
N MET A 184 -1.84 -3.98 15.36
CA MET A 184 -3.11 -3.68 14.70
C MET A 184 -3.89 -4.97 14.42
N HIS A 185 -3.21 -5.97 13.84
CA HIS A 185 -3.78 -7.24 13.47
C HIS A 185 -4.28 -8.03 14.70
N PHE A 186 -3.43 -8.17 15.71
CA PHE A 186 -3.79 -8.79 16.99
C PHE A 186 -4.97 -8.07 17.66
N ALA A 187 -4.99 -6.74 17.64
CA ALA A 187 -6.05 -5.95 18.23
C ALA A 187 -7.40 -6.17 17.52
N MET A 188 -7.41 -6.21 16.19
CA MET A 188 -8.61 -6.50 15.39
C MET A 188 -9.20 -7.88 15.72
N HIS A 189 -8.37 -8.89 15.94
CA HIS A 189 -8.86 -10.23 16.29
C HIS A 189 -9.22 -10.40 17.76
N LYS A 190 -8.55 -9.69 18.67
CA LYS A 190 -8.67 -9.92 20.12
C LYS A 190 -9.68 -9.01 20.81
N PHE A 191 -9.73 -7.73 20.46
CA PHE A 191 -10.53 -6.77 21.20
C PHE A 191 -11.92 -6.61 20.59
N HIS A 192 -12.95 -6.88 21.38
CA HIS A 192 -14.34 -6.73 20.95
C HIS A 192 -14.69 -5.28 20.55
N SER A 193 -14.04 -4.28 21.16
CA SER A 193 -14.21 -2.87 20.79
C SER A 193 -13.82 -2.56 19.34
N LEU A 194 -12.98 -3.40 18.73
CA LEU A 194 -12.57 -3.28 17.32
C LEU A 194 -13.33 -4.26 16.41
N HIS A 195 -14.41 -4.86 16.88
CA HIS A 195 -15.17 -5.83 16.10
C HIS A 195 -15.70 -5.26 14.78
N LEU A 196 -16.09 -3.97 14.74
CA LEU A 196 -16.50 -3.33 13.50
C LEU A 196 -15.35 -3.20 12.51
N VAL A 197 -14.17 -2.79 12.99
CA VAL A 197 -12.95 -2.72 12.16
C VAL A 197 -12.65 -4.11 11.64
N TYR A 198 -12.62 -5.14 12.49
CA TYR A 198 -12.46 -6.52 12.06
C TYR A 198 -13.47 -6.93 10.98
N LYS A 199 -14.77 -6.72 11.23
CA LYS A 199 -15.84 -7.19 10.35
C LYS A 199 -15.80 -6.56 8.97
N TYR A 200 -15.57 -5.25 8.90
CA TYR A 200 -15.61 -4.52 7.62
C TYR A 200 -14.25 -4.45 6.93
N VAL A 201 -13.17 -4.42 7.69
CA VAL A 201 -11.82 -4.19 7.14
C VAL A 201 -11.08 -5.51 6.90
N HIS A 202 -11.15 -6.44 7.85
CA HIS A 202 -10.23 -7.58 7.88
C HIS A 202 -10.90 -8.95 7.65
N ALA A 203 -12.19 -9.11 7.94
CA ALA A 203 -12.87 -10.40 7.83
C ALA A 203 -12.94 -10.90 6.37
N MET A 204 -13.11 -10.01 5.40
CA MET A 204 -13.11 -10.36 3.98
C MET A 204 -11.77 -10.96 3.52
N HIS A 205 -10.66 -10.48 4.08
CA HIS A 205 -9.34 -11.04 3.85
C HIS A 205 -9.25 -12.52 4.30
N HIS A 206 -9.99 -12.91 5.34
CA HIS A 206 -10.03 -14.31 5.76
C HIS A 206 -10.84 -15.21 4.82
N ASP A 207 -11.95 -14.70 4.31
CA ASP A 207 -12.90 -15.49 3.54
C ASP A 207 -12.38 -15.80 2.11
N ALA A 208 -11.48 -14.97 1.58
CA ALA A 208 -10.94 -15.11 0.22
C ALA A 208 -9.62 -15.93 0.13
N VAL A 209 -8.91 -16.18 1.25
CA VAL A 209 -7.48 -16.57 1.22
C VAL A 209 -7.24 -18.07 1.45
N HIS A 210 -8.29 -18.90 1.49
CA HIS A 210 -8.11 -20.37 1.42
C HIS A 210 -7.35 -20.85 0.17
N LEU A 211 -7.34 -20.03 -0.88
CA LEU A 211 -6.76 -20.34 -2.18
C LEU A 211 -5.22 -20.17 -2.26
N MET A 212 -4.59 -19.55 -1.25
CA MET A 212 -3.17 -19.14 -1.32
C MET A 212 -2.84 -18.51 -2.69
N ASN A 213 -3.64 -17.49 -3.00
CA ASN A 213 -3.53 -16.69 -4.22
C ASN A 213 -3.10 -15.26 -3.88
N ALA A 214 -1.98 -14.82 -4.45
CA ALA A 214 -1.47 -13.47 -4.25
C ALA A 214 -2.39 -12.38 -4.84
N TYR A 215 -3.27 -12.70 -5.79
CA TYR A 215 -4.28 -11.76 -6.28
C TYR A 215 -5.53 -11.71 -5.41
N ALA A 216 -5.70 -12.68 -4.51
CA ALA A 216 -6.77 -12.64 -3.50
C ALA A 216 -6.45 -11.68 -2.34
N ILE A 217 -5.21 -11.18 -2.27
CA ILE A 217 -4.82 -10.14 -1.30
C ILE A 217 -5.70 -8.90 -1.46
N GLY A 218 -6.07 -8.54 -2.69
CA GLY A 218 -6.92 -7.38 -2.93
C GLY A 218 -8.34 -7.49 -2.34
N TYR A 219 -8.75 -8.68 -1.89
CA TYR A 219 -9.99 -8.83 -1.12
C TYR A 219 -9.84 -8.43 0.36
N ALA A 220 -8.63 -8.13 0.82
CA ALA A 220 -8.46 -7.23 1.95
C ALA A 220 -9.17 -5.92 1.59
N ASP A 221 -10.06 -5.44 2.46
CA ASP A 221 -10.79 -4.21 2.17
C ASP A 221 -9.78 -3.07 1.92
N PHE A 222 -10.19 -2.09 1.12
CA PHE A 222 -9.43 -0.84 0.92
C PHE A 222 -8.89 -0.27 2.25
N GLY A 223 -9.67 -0.38 3.32
CA GLY A 223 -9.26 0.04 4.67
C GLY A 223 -8.13 -0.80 5.29
N ASP A 224 -8.00 -2.08 4.95
CA ASP A 224 -7.02 -2.99 5.59
C ASP A 224 -5.65 -2.66 5.07
N ASP A 225 -5.51 -2.52 3.75
CA ASP A 225 -4.25 -2.12 3.13
C ASP A 225 -3.86 -0.69 3.49
N PHE A 226 -4.83 0.23 3.61
CA PHE A 226 -4.57 1.57 4.08
C PHE A 226 -3.96 1.58 5.49
N LEU A 227 -4.54 0.81 6.43
CA LEU A 227 -4.08 0.74 7.81
C LEU A 227 -2.80 -0.09 7.96
N THR A 228 -2.79 -1.30 7.41
CA THR A 228 -1.74 -2.30 7.64
C THR A 228 -0.53 -2.12 6.74
N ILE A 229 -0.64 -1.41 5.61
CA ILE A 229 0.48 -1.12 4.69
C ILE A 229 0.73 0.39 4.62
N GLY A 230 -0.32 1.19 4.39
CA GLY A 230 -0.20 2.64 4.20
C GLY A 230 0.36 3.39 5.42
N VAL A 231 -0.10 3.08 6.63
CA VAL A 231 0.41 3.71 7.87
C VAL A 231 1.89 3.40 8.13
N PRO A 232 2.34 2.12 8.11
CA PRO A 232 3.77 1.81 8.20
C PRO A 232 4.61 2.50 7.13
N TRP A 233 4.11 2.59 5.90
CA TRP A 233 4.81 3.31 4.82
C TRP A 233 4.89 4.82 5.05
N ALA A 234 3.83 5.44 5.57
CA ALA A 234 3.85 6.86 5.89
C ALA A 234 4.86 7.19 7.00
N ILE A 235 4.96 6.32 8.00
CA ILE A 235 5.99 6.44 9.05
C ILE A 235 7.38 6.24 8.44
N TRP A 236 7.56 5.23 7.57
CA TRP A 236 8.83 5.01 6.89
C TRP A 236 9.25 6.19 6.02
N THR A 237 8.31 6.79 5.28
CA THR A 237 8.53 8.00 4.47
C THR A 237 9.22 9.09 5.29
N LEU A 238 8.82 9.32 6.54
CA LEU A 238 9.44 10.32 7.42
C LEU A 238 10.89 9.98 7.82
N ILE A 239 11.26 8.70 7.81
CA ILE A 239 12.54 8.18 8.34
C ILE A 239 13.53 7.83 7.21
N ALA A 240 13.03 7.47 6.02
CA ALA A 240 13.82 6.93 4.91
C ALA A 240 14.93 7.87 4.41
N GLY A 241 14.83 9.16 4.77
CA GLY A 241 15.81 10.18 4.43
C GLY A 241 15.83 10.49 2.93
N SER A 242 16.91 11.14 2.50
CA SER A 242 17.06 11.68 1.15
C SER A 242 17.71 10.70 0.16
N ASN A 243 17.75 9.40 0.41
CA ASN A 243 18.35 8.43 -0.51
C ASN A 243 17.27 7.57 -1.19
N TRP A 244 17.22 7.55 -2.52
CA TRP A 244 16.20 6.78 -3.26
C TRP A 244 16.22 5.28 -2.96
N TRP A 245 17.39 4.70 -2.67
CA TRP A 245 17.51 3.28 -2.35
C TRP A 245 16.82 2.88 -1.05
N ASN A 246 16.78 3.81 -0.07
CA ASN A 246 16.08 3.61 1.19
C ASN A 246 14.55 3.56 1.01
N TRP A 247 14.04 3.99 -0.14
CA TRP A 247 12.62 3.90 -0.50
C TRP A 247 12.36 2.65 -1.34
N MET A 248 13.10 2.51 -2.44
CA MET A 248 12.85 1.48 -3.46
C MET A 248 13.10 0.06 -2.95
N LEU A 249 14.14 -0.16 -2.14
CA LEU A 249 14.53 -1.51 -1.72
C LEU A 249 13.61 -2.07 -0.63
N PRO A 250 13.26 -1.33 0.44
CA PRO A 250 12.24 -1.79 1.38
C PRO A 250 10.87 -1.97 0.71
N PHE A 251 10.54 -1.12 -0.27
CA PHE A 251 9.28 -1.23 -1.02
C PHE A 251 9.20 -2.49 -1.87
N SER A 252 10.20 -2.73 -2.72
CA SER A 252 10.26 -3.95 -3.51
C SER A 252 10.36 -5.21 -2.62
N PHE A 253 10.99 -5.12 -1.45
CA PHE A 253 11.05 -6.22 -0.49
C PHE A 253 9.67 -6.51 0.10
N MET A 254 8.93 -5.48 0.53
CA MET A 254 7.56 -5.61 1.02
C MET A 254 6.65 -6.24 -0.04
N LEU A 255 6.66 -5.72 -1.28
CA LEU A 255 5.87 -6.31 -2.37
C LEU A 255 6.22 -7.77 -2.61
N SER A 256 7.53 -8.09 -2.63
CA SER A 256 7.99 -9.46 -2.82
C SER A 256 7.55 -10.40 -1.70
N ALA A 257 7.71 -9.96 -0.45
CA ALA A 257 7.32 -10.71 0.73
C ALA A 257 5.81 -10.93 0.79
N THR A 258 5.01 -9.90 0.49
CA THR A 258 3.54 -9.97 0.40
C THR A 258 3.12 -10.96 -0.69
N TYR A 259 3.72 -10.87 -1.88
CA TYR A 259 3.48 -11.83 -2.97
C TYR A 259 3.80 -13.27 -2.54
N ILE A 260 4.98 -13.51 -1.98
CA ILE A 260 5.43 -14.85 -1.57
C ILE A 260 4.55 -15.40 -0.43
N GLY A 261 4.23 -14.54 0.54
CA GLY A 261 3.37 -14.82 1.69
C GLY A 261 2.01 -15.38 1.30
N HIS A 262 1.42 -14.84 0.24
CA HIS A 262 0.06 -15.17 -0.18
C HIS A 262 -0.02 -16.09 -1.40
N SER A 263 1.06 -16.23 -2.19
CA SER A 263 1.09 -17.14 -3.34
C SER A 263 1.27 -18.62 -2.96
N GLY A 264 1.56 -18.90 -1.69
CA GLY A 264 1.75 -20.26 -1.18
C GLY A 264 2.99 -20.98 -1.69
N TYR A 265 3.93 -20.29 -2.32
CA TYR A 265 5.25 -20.86 -2.59
C TYR A 265 6.04 -21.06 -1.31
N ARG A 266 6.91 -22.07 -1.28
CA ARG A 266 7.86 -22.22 -0.17
C ARG A 266 8.89 -21.09 -0.22
N SER A 267 8.90 -20.23 0.80
CA SER A 267 9.75 -19.03 0.89
C SER A 267 11.27 -19.29 0.86
N ALA A 268 11.72 -20.50 1.22
CA ALA A 268 13.13 -20.90 1.23
C ALA A 268 13.70 -21.24 -0.17
N SER A 269 13.31 -20.49 -1.20
CA SER A 269 13.79 -20.67 -2.58
C SER A 269 14.77 -19.56 -2.95
N PRO A 270 15.98 -19.88 -3.44
CA PRO A 270 16.94 -18.87 -3.87
C PRO A 270 16.43 -18.07 -5.08
N TRP A 271 15.49 -18.61 -5.86
CA TRP A 271 14.95 -17.93 -7.04
C TRP A 271 14.23 -16.62 -6.72
N PHE A 272 13.83 -16.37 -5.47
CA PHE A 272 13.21 -15.10 -5.08
C PHE A 272 14.20 -13.93 -5.08
N THR A 273 15.52 -14.17 -5.11
CA THR A 273 16.52 -13.10 -5.25
C THR A 273 16.45 -12.41 -6.62
N LEU A 274 15.81 -13.04 -7.62
CA LEU A 274 15.58 -12.44 -8.93
C LEU A 274 14.70 -11.17 -8.85
N PHE A 275 13.82 -11.10 -7.85
CA PHE A 275 12.87 -9.99 -7.71
C PHE A 275 13.38 -8.92 -6.76
N ASN A 276 14.11 -9.33 -5.71
CA ASN A 276 14.77 -8.42 -4.80
C ASN A 276 16.13 -8.98 -4.36
N PRO A 277 17.25 -8.30 -4.68
CA PRO A 277 18.59 -8.80 -4.35
C PRO A 277 18.84 -8.87 -2.83
N LEU A 278 18.08 -8.13 -2.01
CA LEU A 278 18.17 -8.17 -0.56
C LEU A 278 17.45 -9.37 0.06
N PHE A 279 16.67 -10.13 -0.72
CA PHE A 279 15.88 -11.24 -0.16
C PHE A 279 16.78 -12.28 0.50
N LEU A 280 17.84 -12.73 -0.16
CA LEU A 280 18.78 -13.69 0.42
C LEU A 280 19.51 -13.18 1.67
N PRO A 281 20.20 -12.01 1.65
CA PRO A 281 20.89 -11.54 2.85
C PRO A 281 19.93 -11.31 4.03
N ILE A 282 18.72 -10.79 3.79
CA ILE A 282 17.72 -10.63 4.86
C ILE A 282 17.27 -11.99 5.39
N MET A 283 16.96 -12.94 4.51
CA MET A 283 16.55 -14.29 4.93
C MET A 283 17.66 -15.05 5.67
N LEU A 284 18.94 -14.79 5.36
CA LEU A 284 20.06 -15.33 6.12
C LEU A 284 20.17 -14.72 7.52
N LEU A 285 19.96 -13.42 7.65
CA LEU A 285 20.02 -12.70 8.94
C LEU A 285 18.83 -13.05 9.85
N VAL A 286 17.63 -13.02 9.30
CA VAL A 286 16.39 -13.35 10.02
C VAL A 286 16.32 -14.86 10.29
N GLY A 287 16.80 -15.65 9.33
CA GLY A 287 16.92 -17.10 9.40
C GLY A 287 15.61 -17.77 9.80
N LYS A 288 15.66 -18.55 10.87
CA LYS A 288 14.50 -19.29 11.37
C LYS A 288 13.40 -18.36 11.89
N GLN A 289 13.60 -17.06 12.12
CA GLN A 289 12.53 -16.20 12.65
C GLN A 289 11.55 -15.71 11.58
N ALA A 290 11.84 -15.92 10.29
CA ALA A 290 10.94 -15.55 9.23
C ALA A 290 9.64 -16.37 9.31
N LEU A 291 8.50 -15.70 9.14
CA LEU A 291 7.22 -16.34 8.92
C LEU A 291 7.20 -16.98 7.53
N SER A 292 6.70 -18.21 7.45
CA SER A 292 6.51 -18.87 6.18
C SER A 292 5.10 -18.65 5.64
N PRO A 293 4.88 -18.75 4.31
CA PRO A 293 3.54 -18.73 3.74
C PRO A 293 2.60 -19.80 4.33
N ALA A 294 3.14 -20.92 4.80
CA ALA A 294 2.38 -21.94 5.49
C ALA A 294 1.96 -21.52 6.90
N ASP A 295 2.81 -20.79 7.63
CA ASP A 295 2.45 -20.21 8.93
C ASP A 295 1.37 -19.11 8.75
N HIS A 296 1.47 -18.30 7.69
CA HIS A 296 0.42 -17.33 7.34
C HIS A 296 -0.91 -18.03 7.01
N GLN A 297 -0.87 -19.16 6.28
CA GLN A 297 -2.10 -19.93 6.05
C GLN A 297 -2.72 -20.49 7.34
N VAL A 298 -1.90 -20.84 8.34
CA VAL A 298 -2.41 -21.26 9.66
C VAL A 298 -3.19 -20.12 10.32
N HIS A 299 -2.81 -18.86 10.11
CA HIS A 299 -3.60 -17.72 10.59
C HIS A 299 -5.00 -17.69 9.94
N HIS A 300 -5.07 -17.83 8.62
CA HIS A 300 -6.35 -17.86 7.90
C HIS A 300 -7.27 -19.01 8.32
N THR A 301 -6.69 -20.18 8.65
CA THR A 301 -7.46 -21.32 9.17
C THR A 301 -7.81 -21.16 10.65
N TYR A 302 -6.88 -20.64 11.45
CA TYR A 302 -7.00 -20.47 12.88
C TYR A 302 -6.72 -19.02 13.25
N ARG A 303 -7.75 -18.18 13.10
CA ARG A 303 -7.73 -16.70 13.21
C ARG A 303 -7.18 -16.13 14.54
N ARG A 304 -6.83 -16.99 15.51
CA ARG A 304 -6.26 -16.64 16.82
C ARG A 304 -4.72 -16.79 16.90
N TYR A 305 -4.06 -17.18 15.82
CA TYR A 305 -2.63 -17.48 15.81
C TYR A 305 -1.91 -16.78 14.65
N ASN A 306 -0.60 -16.58 14.76
CA ASN A 306 0.28 -16.05 13.72
C ASN A 306 -0.15 -14.68 13.16
N PHE A 307 -0.11 -13.65 14.00
CA PHE A 307 -0.49 -12.29 13.61
C PHE A 307 0.64 -11.48 12.96
N GLY A 308 1.90 -11.91 13.06
CA GLY A 308 3.04 -11.22 12.48
C GLY A 308 3.01 -11.22 10.94
N LEU A 309 3.81 -10.34 10.34
CA LEU A 309 3.89 -10.19 8.88
C LEU A 309 5.15 -10.85 8.32
N PHE A 310 6.31 -10.45 8.85
CA PHE A 310 7.61 -10.94 8.43
C PHE A 310 8.21 -11.89 9.45
N LEU A 311 8.04 -11.62 10.75
CA LEU A 311 8.72 -12.33 11.83
C LEU A 311 7.75 -12.98 12.80
N ARG A 312 8.10 -14.19 13.25
CA ARG A 312 7.35 -14.88 14.32
C ARG A 312 7.75 -14.45 15.73
N LEU A 313 8.55 -13.38 15.87
CA LEU A 313 9.09 -12.96 17.16
C LEU A 313 7.97 -12.50 18.10
N LEU A 314 7.12 -11.59 17.63
CA LEU A 314 6.00 -11.08 18.41
C LEU A 314 4.98 -12.17 18.70
N ASP A 315 4.71 -13.05 17.72
CA ASP A 315 3.83 -14.20 17.94
C ASP A 315 4.34 -15.15 19.02
N LYS A 316 5.64 -15.43 19.06
CA LYS A 316 6.23 -16.25 20.14
C LYS A 316 6.16 -15.55 21.48
N TRP A 317 6.45 -14.25 21.52
CA TRP A 317 6.41 -13.46 22.75
C TRP A 317 5.00 -13.41 23.35
N HIS A 318 3.98 -13.18 22.52
CA HIS A 318 2.57 -13.14 22.92
C HIS A 318 1.91 -14.53 22.99
N LYS A 319 2.66 -15.61 22.74
CA LYS A 319 2.18 -17.00 22.74
C LYS A 319 1.03 -17.25 21.73
N THR A 320 1.06 -16.55 20.60
CA THR A 320 0.15 -16.70 19.47
C THR A 320 0.78 -17.42 18.30
N TYR A 321 2.04 -17.86 18.39
CA TYR A 321 2.67 -18.66 17.34
C TYR A 321 2.13 -20.09 17.27
N ARG A 322 1.69 -20.50 16.09
CA ARG A 322 1.36 -21.89 15.76
C ARG A 322 2.08 -22.30 14.48
N LYS A 323 2.91 -23.33 14.58
CA LYS A 323 3.63 -23.87 13.42
C LYS A 323 2.67 -24.57 12.45
N SER A 324 2.88 -24.38 11.16
CA SER A 324 2.20 -25.16 10.12
C SER A 324 2.71 -26.60 10.02
N ASP A 325 1.79 -27.54 9.84
CA ASP A 325 2.02 -28.94 9.50
C ASP A 325 1.98 -29.19 7.99
N LYS A 326 1.58 -28.20 7.19
CA LYS A 326 1.51 -28.32 5.72
C LYS A 326 2.89 -28.53 5.11
N ILE A 327 2.96 -29.49 4.19
CA ILE A 327 4.15 -29.78 3.39
C ILE A 327 3.98 -29.14 2.01
N ALA A 328 5.05 -28.53 1.50
CA ALA A 328 5.06 -27.99 0.14
C ALA A 328 5.45 -29.07 -0.87
N TYR A 329 4.66 -29.20 -1.92
CA TYR A 329 4.86 -30.16 -3.00
C TYR A 329 5.16 -29.47 -4.33
N ASP A 330 5.74 -30.20 -5.27
CA ASP A 330 6.00 -29.72 -6.62
C ASP A 330 4.75 -29.82 -7.53
N VAL A 331 4.92 -29.39 -8.77
CA VAL A 331 3.85 -29.36 -9.76
C VAL A 331 3.33 -30.75 -10.14
N HIS A 332 4.14 -31.81 -10.05
CA HIS A 332 3.72 -33.15 -10.42
C HIS A 332 2.73 -33.71 -9.41
N TYR A 333 3.06 -33.60 -8.12
CA TYR A 333 2.17 -33.97 -7.03
C TYR A 333 0.81 -33.27 -7.13
N TRP A 334 0.80 -31.95 -7.32
CA TRP A 334 -0.45 -31.19 -7.37
C TRP A 334 -1.30 -31.53 -8.60
N LYS A 335 -0.68 -31.84 -9.74
CA LYS A 335 -1.41 -32.32 -10.94
C LYS A 335 -2.09 -33.66 -10.68
N GLU A 336 -1.38 -34.61 -10.08
CA GLU A 336 -1.94 -35.91 -9.72
C GLU A 336 -3.07 -35.76 -8.70
N TRP A 337 -2.88 -34.92 -7.68
CA TRP A 337 -3.90 -34.64 -6.67
C TRP A 337 -5.19 -34.08 -7.29
N VAL A 338 -5.07 -33.11 -8.22
CA VAL A 338 -6.23 -32.53 -8.92
C VAL A 338 -6.96 -33.59 -9.75
N GLN A 339 -6.23 -34.42 -10.50
CA GLN A 339 -6.83 -35.51 -11.29
C GLN A 339 -7.57 -36.53 -10.41
N VAL A 340 -6.98 -36.95 -9.29
CA VAL A 340 -7.63 -37.87 -8.35
C VAL A 340 -8.88 -37.24 -7.74
N LYS A 341 -8.84 -35.94 -7.42
CA LYS A 341 -10.00 -35.22 -6.89
C LYS A 341 -11.13 -35.12 -7.93
N GLU A 342 -10.84 -34.70 -9.16
CA GLU A 342 -11.83 -34.63 -10.24
C GLU A 342 -12.46 -36.00 -10.56
N ASN A 343 -11.67 -37.06 -10.53
CA ASN A 343 -12.17 -38.43 -10.68
C ASN A 343 -13.11 -38.84 -9.53
N ARG A 344 -12.79 -38.45 -8.28
CA ARG A 344 -13.68 -38.71 -7.14
C ARG A 344 -14.97 -37.90 -7.19
N ASP A 345 -14.87 -36.62 -7.55
CA ASP A 345 -16.03 -35.72 -7.62
C ASP A 345 -16.98 -36.14 -8.76
N SER A 346 -16.44 -36.58 -9.91
CA SER A 346 -17.25 -37.16 -10.99
C SER A 346 -17.91 -38.48 -10.58
N LEU A 347 -17.21 -39.37 -9.86
CA LEU A 347 -17.80 -40.59 -9.30
C LEU A 347 -18.90 -40.29 -8.27
N ALA A 348 -18.71 -39.27 -7.42
CA ALA A 348 -19.70 -38.86 -6.42
C ALA A 348 -20.95 -38.23 -7.07
N ASN A 349 -20.77 -37.37 -8.07
CA ASN A 349 -21.88 -36.79 -8.82
C ASN A 349 -22.66 -37.85 -9.61
N ASN A 350 -21.97 -38.80 -10.25
CA ASN A 350 -22.61 -39.92 -10.94
C ASN A 350 -23.37 -40.86 -9.97
N LYS A 351 -22.91 -41.01 -8.72
CA LYS A 351 -23.65 -41.76 -7.67
C LYS A 351 -24.79 -40.96 -7.03
N CYS A 352 -24.74 -39.63 -7.06
CA CYS A 352 -25.82 -38.79 -6.55
C CYS A 352 -27.06 -38.84 -7.47
N ASP A 353 -26.87 -39.12 -8.77
CA ASP A 353 -27.96 -39.43 -9.71
C ASP A 353 -28.56 -40.84 -9.50
N GLU A 354 -27.88 -41.73 -8.76
CA GLU A 354 -28.36 -43.07 -8.35
C GLU A 354 -28.77 -43.15 -6.86
N GLY A 355 -28.93 -42.01 -6.17
CA GLY A 355 -29.63 -41.97 -4.88
C GLY A 355 -28.81 -42.38 -3.65
N ILE A 356 -27.49 -42.17 -3.62
CA ILE A 356 -26.70 -42.33 -2.39
C ILE A 356 -25.84 -41.08 -2.13
N LYS A 357 -26.24 -40.28 -1.13
CA LYS A 357 -25.45 -39.15 -0.61
C LYS A 357 -24.26 -39.69 0.19
N PHE A 358 -23.05 -39.41 -0.27
CA PHE A 358 -21.84 -39.50 0.55
C PHE A 358 -21.61 -38.16 1.24
N GLU A 359 -22.01 -38.08 2.52
CA GLU A 359 -21.43 -37.11 3.45
C GLU A 359 -20.02 -37.59 3.83
N GLU A 360 -19.16 -36.62 4.19
CA GLU A 360 -17.76 -36.74 4.60
C GLU A 360 -16.72 -36.81 3.49
N LEU A 361 -16.12 -35.65 3.20
CA LEU A 361 -14.68 -35.51 2.93
C LEU A 361 -14.28 -34.03 3.06
N ALA A 362 -14.18 -33.57 4.30
CA ALA A 362 -13.48 -32.34 4.67
C ALA A 362 -12.29 -32.71 5.57
N ILE A 363 -11.12 -32.86 4.97
CA ILE A 363 -9.80 -32.70 5.62
C ILE A 363 -8.90 -31.95 4.64
#